data_AF-A0A3D4QXY8-F1
#
_entry.id   AF-A0A3D4QXY8-F1
#
_cell.length_a   1.000
_cell.length_b   1.000
_cell.length_c   1.000
_cell.angle_alpha   90.00
_cell.angle_beta   90.00
_cell.angle_gamma   90.00
#
_symmetry.space_group_name_H-M   'P 1'
#
loop_
_entity.id
_entity.type
_entity.pdbx_description
1 polymer ?
#
loop_
_entity_poly.entity_id
_entity_poly.type
_entity_poly.pdbx_seq_one_letter_code
_entity_poly.pdbx_strand_id
1 'polypeptide(L)'
;MLEETRDIEFKQMIELELEELGSREGELLQEIRLLLLPKDPMDEKNVVMEIRGGAGGDEAALFGAVLYRMYSRYAERQGWKLDIMSSSFTELGGVKELIFTLEGKGA
;
A
#
# COMPACT_ATOMS: atom_id res chain seq x y z
N MET A 1 -21.23 -39.20 31.74
CA MET A 1 -21.92 -37.90 31.99
C MET A 1 -21.00 -36.84 32.61
N LEU A 2 -20.58 -36.92 33.88
CA LEU A 2 -19.70 -35.87 34.49
C LEU A 2 -18.30 -35.77 33.85
N GLU A 3 -17.67 -36.89 33.51
CA GLU A 3 -16.37 -36.89 32.81
C GLU A 3 -16.47 -36.35 31.38
N GLU A 4 -17.50 -36.75 30.62
CA GLU A 4 -17.72 -36.23 29.25
C GLU A 4 -18.00 -34.72 29.23
N THR A 5 -18.65 -34.19 30.27
CA THR A 5 -18.91 -32.74 30.37
C THR A 5 -17.61 -31.98 30.63
N ARG A 6 -16.71 -32.56 31.43
CA ARG A 6 -15.38 -32.02 31.72
C ARG A 6 -14.48 -31.99 30.50
N ASP A 7 -14.51 -33.04 29.67
CA ASP A 7 -13.76 -33.08 28.40
C ASP A 7 -14.28 -32.04 27.40
N ILE A 8 -15.59 -31.77 27.38
CA ILE A 8 -16.18 -30.73 26.53
C ILE A 8 -15.77 -29.33 26.99
N GLU A 9 -15.85 -29.04 28.30
CA GLU A 9 -15.40 -27.78 28.88
C GLU A 9 -13.90 -27.54 28.63
N PHE A 10 -13.09 -28.60 28.79
CA PHE A 10 -11.65 -28.53 28.54
C PHE A 10 -11.34 -28.29 27.05
N LYS A 11 -12.07 -28.95 26.15
CA LYS A 11 -11.94 -28.73 24.71
C LYS A 11 -12.30 -27.30 24.31
N GLN A 12 -13.39 -26.75 24.86
CA GLN A 12 -13.80 -25.36 24.62
C GLN A 12 -12.76 -24.35 25.12
N MET A 13 -12.15 -24.62 26.27
CA MET A 13 -11.05 -23.80 26.79
C MET A 13 -9.85 -23.79 25.84
N ILE A 14 -9.46 -24.95 25.31
CA ILE A 14 -8.37 -25.07 24.33
C ILE A 14 -8.70 -24.34 23.02
N GLU A 15 -9.93 -24.46 22.53
CA GLU A 15 -10.36 -23.78 21.30
C GLU A 15 -10.28 -22.25 21.43
N LEU A 16 -10.71 -21.70 22.58
CA LEU A 16 -10.59 -20.27 22.89
C LEU A 16 -9.13 -19.82 23.00
N GLU A 17 -8.28 -20.63 23.65
CA GLU A 17 -6.85 -20.32 23.79
C GLU A 17 -6.13 -20.34 22.44
N LEU A 18 -6.48 -21.27 21.54
CA LEU A 18 -5.95 -21.31 20.17
C LEU A 18 -6.36 -20.08 19.36
N GLU A 19 -7.59 -19.61 19.50
CA GLU A 19 -8.08 -18.40 18.82
C GLU A 19 -7.34 -17.14 19.32
N GLU A 20 -7.16 -17.02 20.63
CA GLU A 20 -6.41 -15.92 21.25
C GLU A 20 -4.95 -15.92 20.79
N LEU A 21 -4.29 -17.09 20.87
CA LEU A 21 -2.90 -17.25 20.46
C LEU A 21 -2.69 -17.00 18.97
N GLY A 22 -3.61 -17.45 18.11
CA GLY A 22 -3.56 -17.19 16.68
C GLY A 22 -3.71 -15.69 16.35
N SER A 23 -4.60 -14.99 17.05
CA SER A 23 -4.74 -13.54 16.92
C SER A 23 -3.47 -12.81 17.36
N ARG A 24 -2.92 -13.21 18.51
CA ARG A 24 -1.70 -12.64 19.09
C ARG A 24 -0.45 -12.92 18.25
N GLU A 25 -0.37 -14.09 17.62
CA GLU A 25 0.68 -14.41 16.66
C GLU A 25 0.65 -13.44 15.48
N GLY A 26 -0.54 -13.18 14.91
CA GLY A 26 -0.72 -12.22 13.83
C GLY A 26 -0.24 -10.80 14.18
N GLU A 27 -0.61 -10.33 15.37
CA GLU A 27 -0.19 -9.01 15.88
C GLU A 27 1.34 -8.93 16.07
N LEU A 28 1.93 -9.94 16.72
CA LEU A 28 3.39 -10.00 16.96
C LEU A 28 4.16 -10.08 15.64
N LEU A 29 3.64 -10.80 14.65
CA LEU A 29 4.30 -10.95 13.35
C LEU A 29 4.26 -9.64 12.56
N GLN A 30 3.20 -8.85 12.69
CA GLN A 30 3.14 -7.49 12.16
C GLN A 30 4.12 -6.55 12.87
N GLU A 31 4.19 -6.62 14.20
CA GLU A 31 5.11 -5.82 15.01
C GLU A 31 6.58 -6.10 14.65
N ILE A 32 6.95 -7.39 14.57
CA ILE A 32 8.30 -7.80 14.17
C ILE A 32 8.64 -7.28 12.78
N ARG A 33 7.71 -7.37 11.82
CA ARG A 33 7.93 -6.83 10.46
C ARG A 33 8.24 -5.33 10.49
N LEU A 34 7.51 -4.56 11.30
CA LEU A 34 7.76 -3.12 11.44
C LEU A 34 9.11 -2.85 12.11
N LEU A 35 9.49 -3.60 13.14
CA LEU A 35 10.77 -3.46 13.83
C LEU A 35 11.97 -3.85 12.97
N LEU A 36 11.79 -4.78 12.03
CA LEU A 36 12.81 -5.21 11.08
C LEU A 36 13.00 -4.23 9.93
N LEU A 37 12.05 -3.30 9.70
CA LEU A 37 12.26 -2.24 8.73
C LEU A 37 13.33 -1.28 9.29
N PRO A 38 14.48 -1.14 8.63
CA PRO A 38 15.41 -0.09 8.99
C PRO A 38 14.68 1.25 8.83
N LYS A 39 14.86 2.17 9.77
CA LYS A 39 14.35 3.55 9.59
C LYS A 39 15.00 4.13 8.33
N ASP A 40 14.22 4.34 7.27
CA ASP A 40 14.73 4.99 6.07
C ASP A 40 14.69 6.51 6.33
N PRO A 41 15.82 7.22 6.29
CA PRO A 41 15.85 8.68 6.41
C PRO A 41 15.05 9.41 5.31
N MET A 42 14.57 8.68 4.30
CA MET A 42 13.72 9.19 3.22
C MET A 42 12.22 9.01 3.48
N ASP A 43 11.79 8.21 4.47
CA ASP A 43 10.37 7.92 4.77
C ASP A 43 9.54 9.18 5.09
N GLU A 44 10.19 10.27 5.52
CA GLU A 44 9.54 11.53 5.86
C GLU A 44 9.63 12.60 4.76
N LYS A 45 10.22 12.27 3.60
CA LYS A 45 10.45 13.23 2.53
C LYS A 45 9.39 13.13 1.43
N ASN A 46 9.16 14.25 0.77
CA ASN A 46 8.33 14.29 -0.43
C ASN A 46 8.96 13.45 -1.55
N VAL A 47 8.12 12.83 -2.36
CA VAL A 47 8.53 11.98 -3.48
C VAL A 47 8.32 12.71 -4.80
N VAL A 48 9.27 12.58 -5.72
CA VAL A 48 9.10 12.96 -7.12
C VAL A 48 8.78 11.70 -7.91
N MET A 49 7.62 11.68 -8.57
CA MET A 49 7.22 10.58 -9.43
C MET A 49 7.30 11.02 -10.90
N GLU A 50 7.87 10.13 -11.72
CA GLU A 50 8.04 10.35 -13.15
C GLU A 50 7.42 9.19 -13.94
N ILE A 51 6.49 9.51 -14.83
CA ILE A 51 5.83 8.57 -15.73
C ILE A 51 6.28 8.90 -17.15
N ARG A 52 6.99 7.98 -17.79
CA ARG A 52 7.49 8.09 -19.17
C ARG A 52 6.91 6.98 -20.03
N GLY A 53 6.43 7.32 -21.23
CA GLY A 53 6.03 6.34 -22.22
C GLY A 53 7.22 5.48 -22.65
N GLY A 54 7.10 4.16 -22.50
CA GLY A 54 8.11 3.19 -22.92
C GLY A 54 7.92 2.71 -24.36
N ALA A 55 8.25 1.45 -24.61
CA ALA A 55 7.93 0.81 -25.90
C ALA A 55 6.41 0.65 -26.07
N GLY A 56 5.91 0.80 -27.30
CA GLY A 56 4.48 0.71 -27.60
C GLY A 56 3.78 2.05 -27.83
N GLY A 57 4.52 3.13 -28.14
CA GLY A 57 3.97 4.35 -28.74
C GLY A 57 2.74 4.92 -28.01
N ASP A 58 1.62 5.01 -28.73
CA ASP A 58 0.38 5.60 -28.23
C ASP A 58 -0.27 4.75 -27.12
N GLU A 59 -0.20 3.42 -27.21
CA GLU A 59 -0.69 2.52 -26.16
C GLU A 59 0.09 2.71 -24.85
N ALA A 60 1.41 2.87 -24.94
CA ALA A 60 2.25 3.15 -23.78
C ALA A 60 1.89 4.51 -23.15
N ALA A 61 1.60 5.52 -23.98
CA ALA A 61 1.19 6.83 -23.49
C ALA A 61 -0.19 6.78 -22.82
N LEU A 62 -1.16 6.08 -23.40
CA LEU A 62 -2.48 5.87 -22.79
C LEU A 62 -2.37 5.13 -21.45
N PHE A 63 -1.48 4.15 -21.35
CA PHE A 63 -1.20 3.47 -20.09
C PHE A 63 -0.56 4.41 -19.06
N GLY A 64 0.34 5.30 -19.48
CA GLY A 64 0.88 6.37 -18.62
C GLY A 64 -0.21 7.24 -18.01
N ALA A 65 -1.27 7.57 -18.77
CA ALA A 65 -2.42 8.31 -18.25
C ALA A 65 -3.22 7.50 -17.21
N VAL A 66 -3.34 6.18 -17.39
CA VAL A 66 -3.97 5.29 -16.41
C VAL A 66 -3.16 5.25 -15.11
N LEU A 67 -1.83 5.15 -15.20
CA LEU A 67 -0.95 5.18 -14.03
C LEU A 67 -1.06 6.50 -13.28
N TYR A 68 -1.00 7.62 -13.99
CA TYR A 68 -1.17 8.94 -13.38
C TYR A 68 -2.50 9.03 -12.62
N ARG A 69 -3.60 8.62 -13.24
CA ARG A 69 -4.93 8.62 -12.61
C ARG A 69 -4.97 7.72 -11.37
N MET A 70 -4.33 6.56 -11.42
CA MET A 70 -4.25 5.62 -10.30
C MET A 70 -3.51 6.23 -9.12
N TYR A 71 -2.30 6.76 -9.35
CA TYR A 71 -1.49 7.35 -8.29
C TYR A 71 -2.08 8.65 -7.74
N SER A 72 -2.73 9.47 -8.58
CA SER A 72 -3.44 10.67 -8.13
C SER A 72 -4.55 10.31 -7.13
N ARG A 73 -5.37 9.30 -7.46
CA ARG A 73 -6.43 8.82 -6.55
C ARG A 73 -5.88 8.18 -5.29
N TYR A 74 -4.73 7.51 -5.37
CA TYR A 74 -4.08 6.95 -4.19
C TYR A 74 -3.57 8.08 -3.27
N ALA A 75 -2.89 9.08 -3.83
CA ALA A 75 -2.42 10.26 -3.11
C ALA A 75 -3.57 10.98 -2.39
N GLU A 76 -4.70 11.21 -3.08
CA GLU A 76 -5.91 11.78 -2.47
C GLU A 76 -6.41 10.96 -1.26
N ARG A 77 -6.42 9.63 -1.36
CA ARG A 77 -6.84 8.74 -0.25
C ARG A 77 -5.89 8.77 0.94
N GLN A 78 -4.60 8.96 0.69
CA GLN A 78 -3.59 9.12 1.74
C GLN A 78 -3.51 10.56 2.29
N GLY A 79 -4.26 11.50 1.71
CA GLY A 79 -4.21 12.92 2.08
C GLY A 79 -2.93 13.62 1.63
N TRP A 80 -2.23 13.06 0.63
CA TRP A 80 -1.04 13.67 0.04
C TRP A 80 -1.44 14.72 -1.00
N LYS A 81 -0.69 15.81 -1.04
CA LYS A 81 -0.82 16.86 -2.06
C LYS A 81 -0.01 16.46 -3.29
N LEU A 82 -0.62 16.55 -4.46
CA LEU A 82 0.03 16.29 -5.74
C LEU A 82 0.22 17.61 -6.48
N ASP A 83 1.46 17.92 -6.88
CA ASP A 83 1.78 19.08 -7.71
C ASP A 83 2.50 18.64 -8.99
N ILE A 84 1.94 18.98 -10.15
CA ILE A 84 2.54 18.67 -11.45
C ILE A 84 3.68 19.66 -11.73
N MET A 85 4.86 19.13 -12.00
CA MET A 85 6.07 19.89 -12.32
C MET A 85 6.28 20.02 -13.83
N SER A 86 6.03 18.96 -14.59
CA SER A 86 6.16 18.92 -16.05
C SER A 86 5.16 17.94 -16.62
N SER A 87 4.59 18.25 -17.78
CA SER A 87 3.65 17.37 -18.47
C SER A 87 3.78 17.48 -19.98
N SER A 88 3.81 16.34 -20.65
CA SER A 88 3.74 16.19 -22.11
C SER A 88 2.69 15.13 -22.42
N PHE A 89 1.61 15.55 -23.06
CA PHE A 89 0.52 14.67 -23.48
C PHE A 89 0.56 14.38 -24.99
N THR A 90 -0.03 13.28 -25.41
CA THR A 90 -0.30 12.98 -26.83
C THR A 90 -1.64 13.56 -27.25
N GLU A 91 -1.89 13.67 -28.56
CA GLU A 91 -3.17 14.17 -29.09
C GLU A 91 -4.36 13.29 -28.70
N LEU A 92 -4.12 12.00 -28.44
CA LEU A 92 -5.12 11.03 -27.97
C LEU A 92 -5.37 11.11 -26.44
N GLY A 93 -4.74 12.05 -25.74
CA GLY A 93 -4.87 12.22 -24.29
C GLY A 93 -4.02 11.26 -23.46
N GLY A 94 -3.03 10.60 -24.07
CA GLY A 94 -2.03 9.80 -23.36
C GLY A 94 -0.94 10.66 -22.72
N VAL A 95 -0.19 10.11 -21.77
CA VAL A 95 0.97 10.74 -21.14
C VAL A 95 2.26 10.25 -21.81
N LYS A 96 2.97 11.15 -22.50
CA LYS A 96 4.31 10.85 -23.03
C LYS A 96 5.37 11.01 -21.95
N GLU A 97 5.28 12.09 -21.16
CA GLU A 97 6.10 12.35 -19.98
C GLU A 97 5.26 13.12 -18.97
N LEU A 98 5.31 12.75 -17.70
CA LEU A 98 4.68 13.48 -16.61
C LEU A 98 5.55 13.38 -15.36
N ILE A 99 5.88 14.51 -14.77
CA ILE A 99 6.66 14.61 -13.54
C ILE A 99 5.82 15.37 -12.52
N PHE A 100 5.62 14.80 -11.34
CA PHE A 100 4.87 15.43 -10.26
C PHE A 100 5.48 15.10 -8.90
N THR A 101 5.28 15.99 -7.93
CA THR A 101 5.64 15.78 -6.53
C THR A 101 4.44 15.29 -5.74
N LEU A 102 4.69 14.40 -4.79
CA LEU A 102 3.77 13.99 -3.75
C LEU A 102 4.28 14.52 -2.41
N GLU A 103 3.49 15.38 -1.77
CA GLU A 103 3.82 15.99 -0.49
C GLU A 103 2.87 15.48 0.59
N GLY A 104 3.43 14.87 1.62
CA GLY A 104 2.66 14.30 2.72
C GLY A 104 3.51 13.44 3.63
N LYS A 105 3.00 13.13 4.82
CA LYS A 105 3.70 12.24 5.74
C LYS A 105 3.68 10.81 5.19
N GLY A 106 4.87 10.22 4.98
CA GLY A 106 5.01 8.86 4.45
C GLY A 106 4.75 8.72 2.95
N ALA A 107 4.90 9.81 2.18
CA ALA A 107 4.72 9.85 0.72
C ALA A 107 5.77 9.03 -0.04
#